data_AF-A0A1A8QU16-F1
#
_entry.id   AF-A0A1A8QU16-F1
#
_cell.length_a   1.000
_cell.length_b   1.000
_cell.length_c   1.000
_cell.angle_alpha   90.00
_cell.angle_beta   90.00
_cell.angle_gamma   90.00
#
_symmetry.space_group_name_H-M   'P 1'
#
loop_
_entity.id
_entity.type
_entity.pdbx_description
1 polymer ?
#
loop_
_entity_poly.entity_id
_entity_poly.type
_entity_poly.pdbx_seq_one_letter_code
_entity_poly.pdbx_strand_id
1 'polypeptide(L)'
;IFKFIKSKFALGSTRDFDAGLYLCEEAFGLLPLDTLERLAGTLLLYPYMLTVLLLCGTLAVAALQNLSSPRGGLVEEKTGAAERRVEAFRPDVAYNLLHTVLYGILAFSTMRMKYIWTGHMCAVAAYGVCGTEVWTLVLRALRCNTKVLLRLFRCAVPLLIICWLYYKFWPKLTEELSELREFYDPDTVELMTWISTKTPKKAVFAGSMQLLAGIKLCTGRVLTNHPHYEDKVLRERTRQVYQVYARRSPEDVYDILRAVGADYVVLENSICYERRHRRGCRLRDLLDLANGHVMDGPGDNDPDLVPAAHQRFCEAIKTDAAAYTALFTRAFQNKTFYVYRLKKKRKKSTKTSSEPRPPQ
;
A
#
# COMPACT_ATOMS: atom_id res chain seq x y z
N ILE A 1 1.54 -13.80 -2.70
CA ILE A 1 0.62 -13.27 -3.75
C ILE A 1 -0.65 -14.11 -3.85
N PHE A 2 -0.61 -15.40 -4.23
CA PHE A 2 -1.84 -16.20 -4.37
C PHE A 2 -2.74 -16.26 -3.12
N LYS A 3 -2.15 -16.42 -1.91
CA LYS A 3 -2.91 -16.38 -0.65
C LYS A 3 -3.66 -15.06 -0.45
N PHE A 4 -3.02 -13.94 -0.80
CA PHE A 4 -3.61 -12.61 -0.74
C PHE A 4 -4.79 -12.49 -1.73
N ILE A 5 -4.61 -12.89 -3.00
CA ILE A 5 -5.68 -12.83 -4.01
C ILE A 5 -6.86 -13.70 -3.60
N LYS A 6 -6.61 -14.95 -3.18
CA LYS A 6 -7.66 -15.88 -2.74
C LYS A 6 -8.47 -15.28 -1.59
N SER A 7 -7.80 -14.70 -0.60
CA SER A 7 -8.48 -14.09 0.54
C SER A 7 -9.17 -12.77 0.21
N LYS A 8 -8.59 -11.96 -0.67
CA LYS A 8 -9.15 -10.67 -1.09
C LYS A 8 -10.50 -10.83 -1.81
N PHE A 9 -10.64 -11.88 -2.62
CA PHE A 9 -11.88 -12.20 -3.32
C PHE A 9 -12.79 -13.16 -2.54
N ALA A 10 -12.57 -13.32 -1.23
CA ALA A 10 -13.33 -14.23 -0.36
C ALA A 10 -13.38 -15.69 -0.84
N LEU A 11 -12.40 -16.11 -1.64
CA LEU A 11 -12.25 -17.49 -2.14
C LEU A 11 -11.55 -18.41 -1.14
N GLY A 12 -11.20 -17.92 0.05
CA GLY A 12 -10.68 -18.68 1.19
C GLY A 12 -10.09 -17.78 2.29
N SER A 13 -10.02 -18.25 3.52
CA SER A 13 -9.36 -17.53 4.62
C SER A 13 -7.85 -17.75 4.64
N THR A 14 -7.10 -16.80 5.18
CA THR A 14 -5.65 -16.93 5.37
C THR A 14 -5.24 -16.44 6.75
N ARG A 15 -4.45 -17.25 7.47
CA ARG A 15 -3.76 -16.88 8.72
C ARG A 15 -2.30 -16.51 8.50
N ASP A 16 -1.90 -16.44 7.23
CA ASP A 16 -0.56 -16.05 6.83
C ASP A 16 -0.30 -14.59 7.19
N PHE A 17 0.71 -14.36 8.03
CA PHE A 17 1.09 -13.04 8.54
C PHE A 17 1.29 -12.02 7.40
N ASP A 18 2.02 -12.40 6.35
CA ASP A 18 2.33 -11.49 5.24
C ASP A 18 1.07 -11.13 4.47
N ALA A 19 0.21 -12.10 4.17
CA ALA A 19 -1.05 -11.84 3.50
C ALA A 19 -1.98 -10.95 4.34
N GLY A 20 -2.05 -11.21 5.65
CA GLY A 20 -2.83 -10.40 6.60
C GLY A 20 -2.36 -8.94 6.65
N LEU A 21 -1.05 -8.71 6.63
CA LEU A 21 -0.48 -7.36 6.61
C LEU A 21 -0.97 -6.54 5.40
N TYR A 22 -1.07 -7.16 4.22
CA TYR A 22 -1.62 -6.50 3.03
C TYR A 22 -3.14 -6.35 3.08
N LEU A 23 -3.88 -7.35 3.55
CA LEU A 23 -5.36 -7.30 3.59
C LEU A 23 -5.88 -6.26 4.57
N CYS A 24 -5.15 -6.03 5.66
CA CYS A 24 -5.52 -5.10 6.71
C CYS A 24 -5.04 -3.66 6.46
N GLU A 25 -4.19 -3.44 5.47
CA GLU A 25 -3.71 -2.12 5.09
C GLU A 25 -4.74 -1.43 4.19
N GLU A 26 -5.21 -0.23 4.60
CA GLU A 26 -6.25 0.53 3.90
C GLU A 26 -5.88 0.80 2.43
N ALA A 27 -4.59 0.95 2.12
CA ALA A 27 -4.10 1.15 0.75
C ALA A 27 -4.43 -0.02 -0.20
N PHE A 28 -4.59 -1.24 0.31
CA PHE A 28 -4.96 -2.42 -0.47
C PHE A 28 -6.44 -2.78 -0.33
N GLY A 29 -7.20 -2.02 0.46
CA GLY A 29 -8.65 -2.13 0.55
C GLY A 29 -9.38 -1.67 -0.71
N LEU A 30 -10.71 -1.69 -0.65
CA LEU A 30 -11.57 -1.19 -1.72
C LEU A 30 -11.48 0.33 -1.84
N LEU A 31 -11.77 0.86 -3.02
CA LEU A 31 -11.81 2.29 -3.26
C LEU A 31 -12.98 2.94 -2.51
N PRO A 32 -12.76 3.92 -1.60
CA PRO A 32 -13.85 4.61 -0.93
C PRO A 32 -14.61 5.51 -1.91
N LEU A 33 -15.95 5.54 -1.78
CA LEU A 33 -16.84 6.29 -2.68
C LEU A 33 -16.62 7.81 -2.63
N ASP A 34 -16.11 8.35 -1.53
CA ASP A 34 -15.64 9.75 -1.42
C ASP A 34 -14.63 10.12 -2.52
N THR A 35 -13.87 9.14 -3.03
CA THR A 35 -12.96 9.36 -4.17
C THR A 35 -13.72 9.83 -5.41
N LEU A 36 -14.91 9.27 -5.67
CA LEU A 36 -15.73 9.64 -6.83
C LEU A 36 -16.29 11.07 -6.66
N GLU A 37 -16.70 11.43 -5.45
CA GLU A 37 -17.18 12.79 -5.14
C GLU A 37 -16.06 13.82 -5.37
N ARG A 38 -14.84 13.53 -4.91
CA ARG A 38 -13.67 14.37 -5.16
C ARG A 38 -13.32 14.47 -6.65
N LEU A 39 -13.44 13.38 -7.42
CA LEU A 39 -13.26 13.38 -8.87
C LEU A 39 -14.36 14.13 -9.62
N ALA A 40 -15.59 14.15 -9.08
CA ALA A 40 -16.68 14.97 -9.61
C ALA A 40 -16.43 16.46 -9.36
N GLY A 41 -15.97 16.82 -8.16
CA GLY A 41 -15.66 18.21 -7.79
C GLY A 41 -14.54 18.86 -8.60
N THR A 42 -13.70 18.06 -9.27
CA THR A 42 -12.63 18.48 -10.19
C THR A 42 -13.05 18.52 -11.66
N LEU A 43 -14.36 18.39 -11.97
CA LEU A 43 -14.88 18.29 -13.35
C LEU A 43 -14.28 17.14 -14.18
N LEU A 44 -13.56 16.19 -13.56
CA LEU A 44 -12.94 15.08 -14.29
C LEU A 44 -13.95 13.95 -14.51
N LEU A 45 -14.72 13.59 -13.47
CA LEU A 45 -15.62 12.44 -13.53
C LEU A 45 -16.71 12.59 -14.58
N TYR A 46 -17.33 13.77 -14.71
CA TYR A 46 -18.45 13.99 -15.64
C TYR A 46 -18.08 13.81 -17.12
N PRO A 47 -17.07 14.52 -17.68
CA PRO A 47 -16.65 14.29 -19.06
C PRO A 47 -16.16 12.86 -19.24
N TYR A 48 -15.40 12.31 -18.30
CA TYR A 48 -14.98 10.91 -18.36
C TYR A 48 -16.18 9.95 -18.50
N MET A 49 -17.17 10.02 -17.61
CA MET A 49 -18.34 9.14 -17.65
C MET A 49 -19.13 9.29 -18.94
N LEU A 50 -19.36 10.54 -19.40
CA LEU A 50 -20.05 10.80 -20.66
C LEU A 50 -19.32 10.14 -21.84
N THR A 51 -18.00 10.29 -21.90
CA THR A 51 -17.19 9.75 -22.99
C THR A 51 -17.18 8.23 -23.00
N VAL A 52 -17.00 7.60 -21.84
CA VAL A 52 -17.05 6.14 -21.71
C VAL A 52 -18.43 5.60 -22.08
N LEU A 53 -19.52 6.24 -21.64
CA LEU A 53 -20.88 5.84 -21.98
C LEU A 53 -21.13 5.90 -23.50
N LEU A 54 -20.72 6.99 -24.16
CA LEU A 54 -20.87 7.13 -25.60
C LEU A 54 -20.03 6.10 -26.36
N LEU A 55 -18.78 5.90 -25.97
CA LEU A 55 -17.90 4.91 -26.60
C LEU A 55 -18.42 3.48 -26.41
N CYS A 56 -18.83 3.11 -25.20
CA CYS A 56 -19.47 1.82 -24.91
C CYS A 56 -20.75 1.62 -25.74
N GLY A 57 -21.60 2.66 -25.85
CA GLY A 57 -22.81 2.61 -26.67
C GLY A 57 -22.50 2.36 -28.14
N THR A 58 -21.52 3.09 -28.71
CA THR A 58 -21.10 2.88 -30.11
C THR A 58 -20.53 1.49 -30.35
N LEU A 59 -19.72 0.97 -29.41
CA LEU A 59 -19.16 -0.38 -29.49
C LEU A 59 -20.26 -1.46 -29.39
N ALA A 60 -21.23 -1.30 -28.47
CA ALA A 60 -22.34 -2.22 -28.31
C ALA A 60 -23.22 -2.26 -29.57
N VAL A 61 -23.56 -1.11 -30.15
CA VAL A 61 -24.32 -1.03 -31.41
C VAL A 61 -23.55 -1.71 -32.55
N ALA A 62 -22.25 -1.46 -32.69
CA ALA A 62 -21.42 -2.11 -33.70
C ALA A 62 -21.39 -3.63 -33.52
N ALA A 63 -21.24 -4.12 -32.28
CA ALA A 63 -21.26 -5.55 -31.97
C ALA A 63 -22.63 -6.20 -32.27
N LEU A 64 -23.73 -5.56 -31.86
CA LEU A 64 -25.10 -6.02 -32.12
C LEU A 64 -25.41 -6.10 -33.61
N GLN A 65 -25.02 -5.09 -34.39
CA GLN A 65 -25.22 -5.09 -35.85
C GLN A 65 -24.44 -6.20 -36.55
N ASN A 66 -23.22 -6.49 -36.08
CA ASN A 66 -22.42 -7.60 -36.59
C ASN A 66 -23.03 -8.97 -36.26
N LEU A 67 -23.53 -9.14 -35.03
CA LEU A 67 -24.19 -10.38 -34.59
C LEU A 67 -25.55 -10.61 -35.28
N SER A 68 -26.26 -9.52 -35.62
CA SER A 68 -27.60 -9.58 -36.21
C SER A 68 -27.58 -9.72 -37.75
N SER A 69 -26.42 -9.64 -38.40
CA SER A 69 -26.34 -9.81 -39.85
C SER A 69 -26.52 -11.29 -40.23
N PRO A 70 -27.57 -11.67 -41.00
CA PRO A 70 -27.77 -13.06 -41.39
C PRO A 70 -26.60 -13.55 -42.24
N ARG A 71 -26.10 -14.74 -41.89
CA ARG A 71 -24.95 -15.44 -42.51
C ARG A 71 -25.24 -16.00 -43.92
N GLY A 72 -26.28 -15.51 -44.60
CA GLY A 72 -26.74 -16.03 -45.89
C GLY A 72 -26.87 -14.93 -46.95
N GLY A 73 -26.05 -15.03 -48.00
CA GLY A 73 -26.35 -14.56 -49.36
C GLY A 73 -26.29 -13.05 -49.63
N LEU A 74 -25.08 -12.50 -49.81
CA LEU A 74 -24.67 -11.55 -50.87
C LEU A 74 -23.22 -11.14 -50.55
N VAL A 75 -22.28 -11.93 -51.06
CA VAL A 75 -20.91 -12.09 -50.55
C VAL A 75 -19.94 -10.98 -51.00
N GLU A 76 -20.29 -10.10 -51.95
CA GLU A 76 -19.38 -9.03 -52.39
C GLU A 76 -19.63 -7.65 -51.77
N GLU A 77 -20.88 -7.23 -51.53
CA GLU A 77 -21.15 -5.87 -51.02
C GLU A 77 -21.15 -5.78 -49.49
N LYS A 78 -21.45 -6.89 -48.82
CA LYS A 78 -21.62 -6.97 -47.36
C LYS A 78 -20.29 -7.11 -46.61
N THR A 79 -19.31 -7.79 -47.22
CA THR A 79 -17.96 -7.97 -46.67
C THR A 79 -17.25 -6.63 -46.54
N GLY A 80 -17.30 -5.78 -47.58
CA GLY A 80 -16.74 -4.43 -47.53
C GLY A 80 -17.48 -3.46 -46.61
N ALA A 81 -18.78 -3.65 -46.35
CA ALA A 81 -19.57 -2.80 -45.46
C ALA A 81 -19.48 -3.20 -43.98
N ALA A 82 -19.22 -4.48 -43.69
CA ALA A 82 -18.96 -5.01 -42.35
C ALA A 82 -17.50 -4.81 -41.95
N GLU A 83 -16.53 -5.03 -42.85
CA GLU A 83 -15.13 -4.67 -42.66
C GLU A 83 -14.97 -3.17 -42.46
N ARG A 84 -15.58 -2.30 -43.31
CA ARG A 84 -15.56 -0.84 -43.09
C ARG A 84 -16.20 -0.36 -41.78
N ARG A 85 -17.08 -1.15 -41.15
CA ARG A 85 -17.78 -0.77 -39.90
C ARG A 85 -17.10 -1.29 -38.64
N VAL A 86 -16.46 -2.45 -38.71
CA VAL A 86 -15.50 -2.88 -37.68
C VAL A 86 -14.23 -2.03 -37.75
N GLU A 87 -13.81 -1.59 -38.94
CA GLU A 87 -12.81 -0.53 -39.14
C GLU A 87 -13.28 0.86 -38.69
N ALA A 88 -14.59 1.12 -38.61
CA ALA A 88 -15.11 2.43 -38.18
C ALA A 88 -14.90 2.67 -36.68
N PHE A 89 -14.87 1.62 -35.85
CA PHE A 89 -14.45 1.77 -34.46
C PHE A 89 -12.94 1.59 -34.38
N ARG A 90 -12.27 2.74 -34.36
CA ARG A 90 -10.81 2.84 -34.30
C ARG A 90 -10.20 1.89 -33.26
N PRO A 91 -9.28 0.99 -33.65
CA PRO A 91 -8.74 -0.03 -32.75
C PRO A 91 -7.99 0.59 -31.55
N ASP A 92 -7.40 1.77 -31.74
CA ASP A 92 -6.82 2.59 -30.67
C ASP A 92 -7.87 3.03 -29.64
N VAL A 93 -9.06 3.41 -30.07
CA VAL A 93 -10.16 3.80 -29.17
C VAL A 93 -10.70 2.58 -28.41
N ALA A 94 -10.81 1.43 -29.09
CA ALA A 94 -11.21 0.17 -28.45
C ALA A 94 -10.23 -0.28 -27.37
N TYR A 95 -8.92 -0.20 -27.68
CA TYR A 95 -7.86 -0.52 -26.74
C TYR A 95 -7.94 0.35 -25.48
N ASN A 96 -8.06 1.67 -25.64
CA ASN A 96 -8.16 2.60 -24.52
C ASN A 96 -9.46 2.43 -23.73
N LEU A 97 -10.57 2.08 -24.40
CA LEU A 97 -11.84 1.79 -23.73
C LEU A 97 -11.73 0.53 -22.84
N LEU A 98 -11.14 -0.55 -23.36
CA LEU A 98 -10.92 -1.78 -22.59
C LEU A 98 -9.99 -1.52 -21.40
N HIS A 99 -8.88 -0.81 -21.61
CA HIS A 99 -7.96 -0.42 -20.55
C HIS A 99 -8.62 0.42 -19.46
N THR A 100 -9.48 1.35 -19.85
CA THR A 100 -10.25 2.16 -18.90
C THR A 100 -11.11 1.31 -17.97
N VAL A 101 -11.79 0.29 -18.53
CA VAL A 101 -12.61 -0.65 -17.75
C VAL A 101 -11.72 -1.50 -16.83
N LEU A 102 -10.61 -2.04 -17.34
CA LEU A 102 -9.68 -2.86 -16.56
C LEU A 102 -9.04 -2.08 -15.41
N TYR A 103 -8.56 -0.87 -15.67
CA TYR A 103 -8.00 0.01 -14.64
C TYR A 103 -9.05 0.47 -13.64
N GLY A 104 -10.30 0.67 -14.07
CA GLY A 104 -11.43 0.92 -13.18
C GLY A 104 -11.64 -0.25 -12.21
N ILE A 105 -11.80 -1.48 -12.73
CA ILE A 105 -11.96 -2.70 -11.91
C ILE A 105 -10.79 -2.84 -10.93
N LEU A 106 -9.55 -2.64 -11.42
CA LEU A 106 -8.36 -2.74 -10.59
C LEU A 106 -8.35 -1.67 -9.48
N ALA A 107 -8.68 -0.42 -9.79
CA ALA A 107 -8.77 0.67 -8.82
C ALA A 107 -9.86 0.45 -7.77
N PHE A 108 -11.06 0.01 -8.18
CA PHE A 108 -12.13 -0.33 -7.24
C PHE A 108 -11.75 -1.49 -6.33
N SER A 109 -11.03 -2.49 -6.85
CA SER A 109 -10.53 -3.60 -6.05
C SER A 109 -9.45 -3.18 -5.05
N THR A 110 -8.57 -2.23 -5.42
CA THR A 110 -7.35 -1.88 -4.67
C THR A 110 -7.14 -0.37 -4.70
N MET A 111 -7.36 0.31 -3.58
CA MET A 111 -7.34 1.78 -3.48
C MET A 111 -6.06 2.40 -4.05
N ARG A 112 -4.89 1.81 -3.78
CA ARG A 112 -3.60 2.28 -4.30
C ARG A 112 -3.52 2.26 -5.84
N MET A 113 -4.30 1.44 -6.53
CA MET A 113 -4.30 1.38 -8.00
C MET A 113 -5.08 2.55 -8.65
N LYS A 114 -5.72 3.41 -7.85
CA LYS A 114 -6.36 4.63 -8.34
C LYS A 114 -5.40 5.55 -9.10
N TYR A 115 -4.11 5.57 -8.79
CA TYR A 115 -3.15 6.44 -9.49
C TYR A 115 -3.01 6.09 -10.97
N ILE A 116 -3.04 4.80 -11.31
CA ILE A 116 -3.02 4.32 -12.70
C ILE A 116 -4.33 4.72 -13.40
N TRP A 117 -5.45 4.53 -12.70
CA TRP A 117 -6.77 4.83 -13.26
C TRP A 117 -6.99 6.34 -13.46
N THR A 118 -6.70 7.18 -12.47
CA THR A 118 -6.90 8.64 -12.56
C THR A 118 -6.13 9.27 -13.71
N GLY A 119 -4.87 8.86 -13.94
CA GLY A 119 -4.10 9.34 -15.09
C GLY A 119 -4.77 8.97 -16.42
N HIS A 120 -5.27 7.75 -16.53
CA HIS A 120 -6.02 7.31 -17.71
C HIS A 120 -7.37 8.01 -17.86
N MET A 121 -8.07 8.30 -16.76
CA MET A 121 -9.32 9.07 -16.78
C MET A 121 -9.09 10.45 -17.39
N CYS A 122 -7.99 11.13 -17.06
CA CYS A 122 -7.63 12.42 -17.65
C CYS A 122 -7.45 12.33 -19.17
N ALA A 123 -6.76 11.30 -19.67
CA ALA A 123 -6.55 11.11 -21.10
C ALA A 123 -7.87 10.87 -21.85
N VAL A 124 -8.76 10.03 -21.30
CA VAL A 124 -10.07 9.72 -21.91
C VAL A 124 -11.02 10.91 -21.83
N ALA A 125 -11.05 11.63 -20.71
CA ALA A 125 -11.82 12.86 -20.56
C ALA A 125 -11.35 13.91 -21.58
N ALA A 126 -10.03 14.11 -21.72
CA ALA A 126 -9.47 15.01 -22.73
C ALA A 126 -9.83 14.58 -24.15
N TYR A 127 -9.77 13.27 -24.44
CA TYR A 127 -10.16 12.74 -25.75
C TYR A 127 -11.59 13.12 -26.12
N GLY A 128 -12.56 13.01 -25.21
CA GLY A 128 -13.93 13.34 -25.59
C GLY A 128 -14.33 14.80 -25.42
N VAL A 129 -13.61 15.59 -24.61
CA VAL A 129 -13.78 17.05 -24.59
C VAL A 129 -13.16 17.70 -25.83
N CYS A 130 -12.04 17.16 -26.34
CA CYS A 130 -11.33 17.72 -27.49
C CYS A 130 -11.62 16.98 -28.82
N GLY A 131 -12.24 15.81 -28.78
CA GLY A 131 -12.42 14.92 -29.92
C GLY A 131 -13.60 15.27 -30.80
N THR A 132 -13.44 15.14 -32.11
CA THR A 132 -14.51 15.40 -33.09
C THR A 132 -15.61 14.34 -33.04
N GLU A 133 -15.25 13.08 -32.80
CA GLU A 133 -16.18 11.95 -32.82
C GLU A 133 -17.27 12.09 -31.76
N VAL A 134 -16.89 12.45 -30.54
CA VAL A 134 -17.83 12.61 -29.42
C VAL A 134 -18.77 13.79 -29.65
N TRP A 135 -18.22 14.97 -30.01
CA TRP A 135 -19.05 16.15 -30.26
C TRP A 135 -19.95 16.01 -31.48
N THR A 136 -19.51 15.33 -32.53
CA THR A 136 -20.38 15.07 -33.70
C THR A 136 -21.54 14.15 -33.36
N LEU A 137 -21.34 13.13 -32.53
CA LEU A 137 -22.43 12.28 -32.01
C LEU A 137 -23.43 13.09 -31.17
N VAL A 138 -22.92 13.90 -30.23
CA VAL A 138 -23.75 14.75 -29.37
C VAL A 138 -24.54 15.79 -30.16
N LEU A 139 -23.89 16.53 -31.09
CA LEU A 139 -24.54 17.55 -31.90
C LEU A 139 -25.52 16.96 -32.92
N ARG A 140 -25.26 15.76 -33.45
CA ARG A 140 -26.24 15.03 -34.28
C ARG A 140 -27.48 14.64 -33.48
N ALA A 141 -27.31 14.12 -32.26
CA ALA A 141 -28.42 13.80 -31.37
C ALA A 141 -29.26 15.05 -31.04
N LEU A 142 -28.61 16.20 -30.87
CA LEU A 142 -29.25 17.50 -30.63
C LEU A 142 -29.81 18.18 -31.91
N ARG A 143 -29.72 17.54 -33.08
CA ARG A 143 -30.13 18.08 -34.40
C ARG A 143 -29.50 19.43 -34.80
N CYS A 144 -28.35 19.78 -34.23
CA CYS A 144 -27.67 21.07 -34.42
C CYS A 144 -26.24 20.89 -34.95
N ASN A 145 -26.07 20.12 -36.04
CA ASN A 145 -24.75 19.72 -36.52
C ASN A 145 -24.20 20.65 -37.63
N THR A 146 -23.67 21.82 -37.26
CA THR A 146 -22.92 22.70 -38.17
C THR A 146 -21.40 22.64 -37.91
N LYS A 147 -20.59 22.65 -38.97
CA LYS A 147 -19.11 22.55 -38.89
C LYS A 147 -18.49 23.69 -38.07
N VAL A 148 -19.06 24.88 -38.14
CA VAL A 148 -18.62 26.07 -37.37
C VAL A 148 -18.90 25.85 -35.88
N LEU A 149 -20.11 25.40 -35.53
CA LEU A 149 -20.51 25.15 -34.16
C LEU A 149 -19.67 24.04 -33.51
N LEU A 150 -19.38 22.96 -34.24
CA LEU A 150 -18.48 21.90 -33.78
C LEU A 150 -17.09 22.43 -33.43
N ARG A 151 -16.52 23.29 -34.29
CA ARG A 151 -15.20 23.90 -34.06
C ARG A 151 -15.23 24.84 -32.84
N LEU A 152 -16.30 25.62 -32.69
CA LEU A 152 -16.48 26.52 -31.55
C LEU A 152 -16.54 25.75 -30.23
N PHE A 153 -17.41 24.73 -30.11
CA PHE A 153 -17.51 23.93 -28.89
C PHE A 153 -16.19 23.24 -28.53
N ARG A 154 -15.50 22.67 -29.52
CA ARG A 154 -14.22 21.97 -29.32
C ARG A 154 -13.12 22.87 -28.76
N CYS A 155 -13.14 24.17 -29.06
CA CYS A 155 -12.17 25.11 -28.51
C CYS A 155 -12.67 25.78 -27.21
N ALA A 156 -13.93 26.19 -27.18
CA ALA A 156 -14.51 26.93 -26.06
C ALA A 156 -14.63 26.06 -24.80
N VAL A 157 -15.09 24.81 -24.92
CA VAL A 157 -15.32 23.95 -23.76
C VAL A 157 -14.03 23.61 -22.99
N PRO A 158 -12.94 23.13 -23.63
CA PRO A 158 -11.69 22.92 -22.91
C PRO A 158 -11.13 24.21 -22.29
N LEU A 159 -11.20 25.35 -22.99
CA LEU A 159 -10.74 26.64 -22.45
C LEU A 159 -11.53 27.06 -21.22
N LEU A 160 -12.86 26.92 -21.24
CA LEU A 160 -13.72 27.22 -20.10
C LEU A 160 -13.42 26.28 -18.91
N ILE A 161 -13.19 24.99 -19.16
CA ILE A 161 -12.79 24.04 -18.13
C ILE A 161 -11.44 24.44 -17.52
N ILE A 162 -10.43 24.76 -18.34
CA ILE A 162 -9.12 25.19 -17.86
C ILE A 162 -9.23 26.48 -17.02
N CYS A 163 -9.95 27.48 -17.52
CA CYS A 163 -10.15 28.75 -16.80
C CYS A 163 -10.87 28.54 -15.45
N TRP A 164 -11.90 27.70 -15.42
CA TRP A 164 -12.63 27.40 -14.19
C TRP A 164 -11.76 26.63 -13.20
N LEU A 165 -11.01 25.62 -13.67
CA LEU A 165 -10.10 24.84 -12.83
C LEU A 165 -9.00 25.72 -12.25
N TYR A 166 -8.42 26.60 -13.07
CA TYR A 166 -7.45 27.58 -12.63
C TYR A 166 -8.05 28.47 -11.53
N TYR A 167 -9.19 29.12 -11.79
CA TYR A 167 -9.83 30.00 -10.80
C TYR A 167 -10.15 29.29 -9.47
N LYS A 168 -10.69 28.07 -9.53
CA LYS A 168 -11.13 27.33 -8.34
C LYS A 168 -9.97 26.74 -7.53
N PHE A 169 -8.97 26.17 -8.19
CA PHE A 169 -7.93 25.38 -7.51
C PHE A 169 -6.62 26.15 -7.28
N TRP A 170 -6.39 27.28 -7.95
CA TRP A 170 -5.19 28.10 -7.77
C TRP A 170 -4.87 28.47 -6.31
N PRO A 171 -5.81 29.00 -5.49
CA PRO A 171 -5.48 29.42 -4.13
C PRO A 171 -5.03 28.22 -3.27
N LYS A 172 -5.76 27.10 -3.36
CA LYS A 172 -5.44 25.88 -2.62
C LYS A 172 -4.11 25.25 -3.07
N LEU A 173 -3.87 25.19 -4.38
CA LEU A 173 -2.60 24.68 -4.91
C LEU A 173 -1.42 25.53 -4.46
N THR A 174 -1.59 26.85 -4.45
CA THR A 174 -0.54 27.78 -3.99
C THR A 174 -0.25 27.58 -2.51
N GLU A 175 -1.28 27.42 -1.69
CA GLU A 175 -1.14 27.12 -0.26
C GLU A 175 -0.41 25.79 -0.04
N GLU A 176 -0.86 24.69 -0.67
CA GLU A 176 -0.23 23.37 -0.55
C GLU A 176 1.21 23.33 -1.08
N LEU A 177 1.52 24.03 -2.17
CA LEU A 177 2.89 24.14 -2.71
C LEU A 177 3.79 25.05 -1.86
N SER A 178 3.21 26.01 -1.13
CA SER A 178 3.95 26.88 -0.21
C SER A 178 4.25 26.21 1.14
N GLU A 179 3.49 25.18 1.52
CA GLU A 179 3.74 24.38 2.71
C GLU A 179 4.93 23.43 2.47
N LEU A 180 6.16 23.91 2.70
CA LEU A 180 7.33 23.03 2.86
C LEU A 180 7.18 22.28 4.19
N ARG A 181 6.35 21.22 4.17
CA ARG A 181 6.09 20.42 5.36
C ARG A 181 7.34 19.63 5.75
N GLU A 182 8.15 20.21 6.62
CA GLU A 182 9.17 19.47 7.34
C GLU A 182 8.47 18.57 8.36
N PHE A 183 8.66 17.25 8.23
CA PHE A 183 8.15 16.30 9.22
C PHE A 183 8.95 16.46 10.52
N TYR A 184 8.46 17.31 11.42
CA TYR A 184 9.07 17.57 12.72
C TYR A 184 8.24 16.91 13.82
N ASP A 185 8.65 15.70 14.21
CA ASP A 185 8.14 15.03 15.41
C ASP A 185 9.23 15.07 16.50
N PRO A 186 9.01 15.76 17.63
CA PRO A 186 10.04 15.97 18.65
C PRO A 186 10.56 14.67 19.25
N ASP A 187 9.69 13.67 19.46
CA ASP A 187 10.08 12.37 20.01
C ASP A 187 10.99 11.58 19.03
N THR A 188 10.68 11.64 17.73
CA THR A 188 11.51 11.03 16.68
C THR A 188 12.85 11.76 16.55
N VAL A 189 12.85 13.10 16.56
CA VAL A 189 14.08 13.90 16.49
C VAL A 189 14.98 13.61 17.70
N GLU A 190 14.41 13.51 18.90
CA GLU A 190 15.13 13.15 20.12
C GLU A 190 15.75 11.75 20.00
N LEU A 191 14.97 10.76 19.53
CA LEU A 191 15.46 9.39 19.29
C LEU A 191 16.62 9.39 18.29
N MET A 192 16.49 10.06 17.15
CA MET A 192 17.55 10.10 16.13
C MET A 192 18.81 10.80 16.66
N THR A 193 18.65 11.87 17.43
CA THR A 193 19.75 12.61 18.06
C THR A 193 20.47 11.74 19.09
N TRP A 194 19.71 11.02 19.93
CA TRP A 194 20.28 10.08 20.90
C TRP A 194 21.02 8.93 20.20
N ILE A 195 20.42 8.31 19.19
CA ILE A 195 21.10 7.28 18.38
C ILE A 195 22.39 7.85 17.82
N SER A 196 22.35 9.07 17.27
CA SER A 196 23.49 9.71 16.64
C SER A 196 24.67 9.96 17.59
N THR A 197 24.37 10.38 18.82
CA THR A 197 25.36 10.84 19.79
C THR A 197 25.78 9.81 20.82
N LYS A 198 24.92 8.84 21.15
CA LYS A 198 25.12 7.90 22.28
C LYS A 198 25.32 6.45 21.85
N THR A 199 25.28 6.13 20.56
CA THR A 199 25.46 4.75 20.07
C THR A 199 26.63 4.59 19.10
N PRO A 200 27.33 3.44 19.12
CA PRO A 200 28.42 3.17 18.18
C PRO A 200 27.99 3.26 16.72
N LYS A 201 28.88 3.75 15.83
CA LYS A 201 28.60 3.85 14.39
C LYS A 201 28.25 2.52 13.71
N LYS A 202 28.78 1.41 14.23
CA LYS A 202 28.54 0.05 13.73
C LYS A 202 27.41 -0.69 14.48
N ALA A 203 26.68 -0.01 15.36
CA ALA A 203 25.58 -0.62 16.08
C ALA A 203 24.45 -1.03 15.13
N VAL A 204 23.86 -2.19 15.38
CA VAL A 204 22.76 -2.73 14.59
C VAL A 204 21.43 -2.55 15.32
N PHE A 205 20.45 -1.95 14.65
CA PHE A 205 19.12 -1.66 15.19
C PHE A 205 18.04 -2.56 14.59
N ALA A 206 17.16 -3.04 15.46
CA ALA A 206 15.93 -3.75 15.13
C ALA A 206 14.69 -2.95 15.58
N GLY A 207 13.60 -3.05 14.82
CA GLY A 207 12.37 -2.30 15.08
C GLY A 207 11.38 -2.39 13.91
N SER A 208 10.37 -1.52 13.90
CA SER A 208 9.45 -1.43 12.76
C SER A 208 10.15 -0.99 11.48
N MET A 209 9.70 -1.52 10.34
CA MET A 209 10.31 -1.17 9.05
C MET A 209 10.26 0.33 8.74
N GLN A 210 9.21 1.02 9.18
CA GLN A 210 9.01 2.46 8.96
C GLN A 210 10.01 3.27 9.78
N LEU A 211 10.14 2.97 11.08
CA LEU A 211 11.07 3.68 11.96
C LEU A 211 12.53 3.42 11.57
N LEU A 212 12.87 2.18 11.24
CA LEU A 212 14.23 1.82 10.86
C LEU A 212 14.69 2.58 9.60
N ALA A 213 13.81 2.82 8.62
CA ALA A 213 14.14 3.64 7.47
C ALA A 213 14.58 5.06 7.89
N GLY A 214 13.87 5.68 8.83
CA GLY A 214 14.26 6.95 9.45
C GLY A 214 15.61 6.87 10.16
N ILE A 215 15.85 5.81 10.95
CA ILE A 215 17.14 5.60 11.62
C ILE A 215 18.27 5.54 10.59
N LYS A 216 18.12 4.78 9.50
CA LYS A 216 19.16 4.69 8.48
C LYS A 216 19.45 6.03 7.82
N LEU A 217 18.42 6.80 7.45
CA LEU A 217 18.59 8.07 6.76
C LEU A 217 19.16 9.16 7.67
N CYS A 218 18.68 9.27 8.92
CA CYS A 218 19.11 10.33 9.84
C CYS A 218 20.43 10.03 10.53
N THR A 219 20.78 8.75 10.70
CA THR A 219 21.90 8.36 11.58
C THR A 219 22.93 7.46 10.89
N GLY A 220 22.59 6.84 9.75
CA GLY A 220 23.50 5.96 9.01
C GLY A 220 23.71 4.56 9.62
N ARG A 221 23.07 4.23 10.75
CA ARG A 221 23.25 2.94 11.45
C ARG A 221 22.79 1.75 10.61
N VAL A 222 23.30 0.58 10.96
CA VAL A 222 22.94 -0.68 10.30
C VAL A 222 21.58 -1.15 10.83
N LEU A 223 20.75 -1.68 9.94
CA LEU A 223 19.39 -2.14 10.26
C LEU A 223 19.29 -3.66 10.07
N THR A 224 18.44 -4.32 10.84
CA THR A 224 18.11 -5.74 10.67
C THR A 224 17.13 -6.00 9.53
N ASN A 225 16.21 -5.06 9.29
CA ASN A 225 15.14 -5.11 8.30
C ASN A 225 14.89 -3.72 7.70
N HIS A 226 14.22 -3.68 6.54
CA HIS A 226 13.93 -2.45 5.81
C HIS A 226 12.61 -2.60 5.03
N PRO A 227 12.00 -1.51 4.52
CA PRO A 227 10.67 -1.55 3.91
C PRO A 227 10.57 -2.22 2.51
N HIS A 228 11.65 -2.70 1.89
CA HIS A 228 11.50 -3.56 0.70
C HIS A 228 11.02 -4.97 1.11
N TYR A 229 9.71 -5.11 1.21
CA TYR A 229 9.00 -6.33 1.65
C TYR A 229 8.77 -7.34 0.51
N GLU A 230 9.43 -7.16 -0.63
CA GLU A 230 9.23 -8.00 -1.83
C GLU A 230 10.03 -9.31 -1.75
N ASP A 231 11.21 -9.27 -1.13
CA ASP A 231 12.08 -10.42 -0.95
C ASP A 231 11.59 -11.33 0.19
N LYS A 232 11.57 -12.65 -0.06
CA LYS A 232 11.08 -13.64 0.92
C LYS A 232 11.92 -13.70 2.20
N VAL A 233 13.24 -13.59 2.10
CA VAL A 233 14.15 -13.64 3.25
C VAL A 233 13.97 -12.38 4.10
N LEU A 234 13.78 -11.23 3.47
CA LEU A 234 13.50 -9.97 4.17
C LEU A 234 12.14 -9.96 4.87
N ARG A 235 11.11 -10.56 4.26
CA ARG A 235 9.82 -10.78 4.92
C ARG A 235 9.94 -11.63 6.17
N GLU A 236 10.63 -12.77 6.05
CA GLU A 236 10.84 -13.67 7.19
C GLU A 236 11.63 -12.98 8.31
N ARG A 237 12.71 -12.25 7.98
CA ARG A 237 13.44 -11.44 8.96
C ARG A 237 12.57 -10.38 9.63
N THR A 238 11.71 -9.72 8.88
CA THR A 238 10.79 -8.72 9.43
C THR A 238 9.77 -9.37 10.37
N ARG A 239 9.19 -10.52 9.99
CA ARG A 239 8.29 -11.30 10.83
C ARG A 239 8.97 -11.73 12.14
N GLN A 240 10.24 -12.12 12.08
CA GLN A 240 11.06 -12.46 13.25
C GLN A 240 11.27 -11.25 14.16
N VAL A 241 11.71 -10.11 13.61
CA VAL A 241 11.90 -8.87 14.38
C VAL A 241 10.58 -8.43 15.03
N TYR A 242 9.45 -8.59 14.34
CA TYR A 242 8.14 -8.19 14.85
C TYR A 242 7.63 -9.08 16.01
N GLN A 243 8.27 -10.22 16.30
CA GLN A 243 7.93 -11.03 17.48
C GLN A 243 8.11 -10.26 18.80
N VAL A 244 8.82 -9.13 18.81
CA VAL A 244 8.90 -8.21 19.95
C VAL A 244 7.53 -7.61 20.34
N TYR A 245 6.55 -7.64 19.44
CA TYR A 245 5.16 -7.22 19.70
C TYR A 245 4.22 -8.41 19.99
N ALA A 246 4.73 -9.65 19.96
CA ALA A 246 3.96 -10.86 20.22
C ALA A 246 3.98 -11.26 21.71
N ARG A 247 3.18 -12.28 22.05
CA ARG A 247 3.15 -12.94 23.36
C ARG A 247 4.21 -14.04 23.43
N ARG A 248 5.44 -13.68 23.82
CA ARG A 248 6.64 -14.54 23.81
C ARG A 248 7.47 -14.33 25.07
N SER A 249 8.26 -15.34 25.45
CA SER A 249 9.22 -15.25 26.55
C SER A 249 10.36 -14.28 26.22
N PRO A 250 11.01 -13.68 27.23
CA PRO A 250 12.17 -12.83 26.99
C PRO A 250 13.35 -13.58 26.37
N GLU A 251 13.50 -14.88 26.68
CA GLU A 251 14.55 -15.74 26.12
C GLU A 251 14.35 -15.94 24.61
N ASP A 252 13.12 -16.27 24.18
CA ASP A 252 12.78 -16.47 22.77
C ASP A 252 13.07 -15.19 21.95
N VAL A 253 12.58 -14.04 22.44
CA VAL A 253 12.75 -12.76 21.75
C VAL A 253 14.23 -12.38 21.71
N TYR A 254 14.97 -12.61 22.79
CA TYR A 254 16.41 -12.38 22.82
C TYR A 254 17.14 -13.24 21.77
N ASP A 255 16.88 -14.54 21.72
CA ASP A 255 17.55 -15.44 20.79
C ASP A 255 17.20 -15.09 19.32
N ILE A 256 15.95 -14.70 19.03
CA ILE A 256 15.55 -14.18 17.71
C ILE A 256 16.35 -12.93 17.34
N LEU A 257 16.38 -11.93 18.23
CA LEU A 257 17.09 -10.67 17.99
C LEU A 257 18.61 -10.87 17.84
N ARG A 258 19.19 -11.83 18.57
CA ARG A 258 20.60 -12.22 18.41
C ARG A 258 20.85 -12.93 17.08
N ALA A 259 19.94 -13.79 16.63
CA ALA A 259 20.06 -14.48 15.35
C ALA A 259 20.05 -13.51 14.17
N VAL A 260 19.26 -12.44 14.23
CA VAL A 260 19.27 -11.37 13.20
C VAL A 260 20.42 -10.36 13.37
N GLY A 261 21.23 -10.51 14.42
CA GLY A 261 22.42 -9.68 14.66
C GLY A 261 22.14 -8.31 15.28
N ALA A 262 21.02 -8.12 15.98
CA ALA A 262 20.67 -6.86 16.62
C ALA A 262 21.54 -6.58 17.87
N ASP A 263 21.96 -5.33 18.02
CA ASP A 263 22.54 -4.80 19.26
C ASP A 263 21.51 -4.03 20.09
N TYR A 264 20.57 -3.36 19.41
CA TYR A 264 19.50 -2.58 19.99
C TYR A 264 18.16 -2.95 19.36
N VAL A 265 17.11 -2.94 20.16
CA VAL A 265 15.71 -3.06 19.71
C VAL A 265 14.95 -1.81 20.12
N VAL A 266 14.21 -1.23 19.18
CA VAL A 266 13.33 -0.08 19.42
C VAL A 266 11.89 -0.55 19.45
N LEU A 267 11.21 -0.29 20.55
CA LEU A 267 9.78 -0.57 20.74
C LEU A 267 8.99 0.73 20.66
N GLU A 268 7.87 0.65 19.94
CA GLU A 268 6.99 1.78 19.67
C GLU A 268 5.68 1.58 20.42
N ASN A 269 5.26 2.58 21.19
CA ASN A 269 3.98 2.55 21.88
C ASN A 269 2.80 2.52 20.91
N SER A 270 2.89 3.18 19.75
CA SER A 270 1.87 3.17 18.70
C SER A 270 1.52 1.76 18.25
N ILE A 271 2.53 0.89 18.10
CA ILE A 271 2.35 -0.51 17.73
C ILE A 271 2.00 -1.37 18.96
N CYS A 272 2.71 -1.19 20.07
CA CYS A 272 2.51 -1.96 21.30
C CYS A 272 1.14 -1.71 21.95
N TYR A 273 0.46 -0.60 21.62
CA TYR A 273 -0.89 -0.23 22.09
C TYR A 273 -1.84 0.14 20.93
N GLU A 274 -1.56 -0.33 19.71
CA GLU A 274 -2.35 -0.09 18.49
C GLU A 274 -3.86 -0.30 18.71
N ARG A 275 -4.64 0.77 18.47
CA ARG A 275 -6.11 0.78 18.53
C ARG A 275 -6.78 1.25 17.24
N ARG A 276 -6.02 1.75 16.26
CA ARG A 276 -6.58 2.28 15.01
C ARG A 276 -7.29 1.19 14.20
N HIS A 277 -6.64 0.04 14.10
CA HIS A 277 -7.17 -1.10 13.36
C HIS A 277 -8.17 -1.90 14.20
N ARG A 278 -9.21 -2.43 13.54
CA ARG A 278 -10.17 -3.35 14.16
C ARG A 278 -9.46 -4.64 14.57
N ARG A 279 -10.05 -5.37 15.54
CA ARG A 279 -9.59 -6.69 15.96
C ARG A 279 -9.47 -7.62 14.74
N GLY A 280 -8.36 -8.35 14.65
CA GLY A 280 -7.98 -9.17 13.49
C GLY A 280 -7.06 -8.45 12.49
N CYS A 281 -6.95 -7.13 12.57
CA CYS A 281 -6.11 -6.32 11.68
C CYS A 281 -5.05 -5.46 12.37
N ARG A 282 -4.95 -5.52 13.70
CA ARG A 282 -3.82 -4.92 14.42
C ARG A 282 -2.58 -5.77 14.20
N LEU A 283 -1.39 -5.17 14.11
CA LEU A 283 -0.15 -5.94 13.92
C LEU A 283 0.02 -7.05 14.98
N ARG A 284 -0.34 -6.74 16.24
CA ARG A 284 -0.34 -7.70 17.35
C ARG A 284 -1.23 -8.92 17.09
N ASP A 285 -2.41 -8.71 16.48
CA ASP A 285 -3.39 -9.76 16.25
C ASP A 285 -2.90 -10.69 15.14
N LEU A 286 -2.33 -10.11 14.09
CA LEU A 286 -1.71 -10.87 13.01
C LEU A 286 -0.56 -11.74 13.53
N LEU A 287 0.22 -11.24 14.48
CA LEU A 287 1.28 -12.01 15.15
C LEU A 287 0.71 -13.10 16.06
N ASP A 288 -0.35 -12.81 16.81
CA ASP A 288 -1.00 -13.80 17.68
C ASP A 288 -1.59 -14.94 16.84
N LEU A 289 -2.37 -14.62 15.79
CA LEU A 289 -2.90 -15.60 14.83
C LEU A 289 -1.81 -16.43 14.16
N ALA A 290 -0.71 -15.80 13.74
CA ALA A 290 0.41 -16.47 13.10
C ALA A 290 1.24 -17.34 14.06
N ASN A 291 1.11 -17.13 15.37
CA ASN A 291 1.69 -17.95 16.43
C ASN A 291 0.69 -18.98 17.01
N GLY A 292 -0.56 -19.00 16.53
CA GLY A 292 -1.61 -19.90 17.06
C GLY A 292 -2.23 -19.43 18.37
N HIS A 293 -2.10 -18.15 18.71
CA HIS A 293 -2.61 -17.57 19.94
C HIS A 293 -3.95 -16.84 19.75
N VAL A 294 -4.79 -16.89 20.78
CA VAL A 294 -6.02 -16.09 20.90
C VAL A 294 -5.71 -14.59 20.88
N MET A 295 -6.49 -13.83 20.12
CA MET A 295 -6.34 -12.37 19.97
C MET A 295 -6.98 -11.60 21.14
N ASP A 296 -6.39 -10.46 21.50
CA ASP A 296 -6.87 -9.58 22.56
C ASP A 296 -8.23 -8.94 22.26
N GLY A 297 -9.03 -8.74 23.31
CA GLY A 297 -10.29 -7.99 23.25
C GLY A 297 -11.52 -8.83 22.88
N PRO A 298 -12.72 -8.22 22.93
CA PRO A 298 -13.99 -8.93 22.70
C PRO A 298 -14.11 -9.39 21.24
N GLY A 299 -14.63 -10.60 21.06
CA GLY A 299 -14.93 -11.20 19.75
C GLY A 299 -14.55 -12.68 19.68
N ASP A 300 -15.06 -13.35 18.67
CA ASP A 300 -14.84 -14.78 18.48
C ASP A 300 -13.41 -15.09 18.06
N ASN A 301 -12.92 -16.27 18.43
CA ASN A 301 -11.64 -16.80 18.01
C ASN A 301 -11.88 -18.10 17.24
N ASP A 302 -11.01 -18.41 16.30
CA ASP A 302 -10.99 -19.73 15.69
C ASP A 302 -10.79 -20.80 16.79
N PRO A 303 -11.51 -21.93 16.72
CA PRO A 303 -11.56 -22.91 17.81
C PRO A 303 -10.22 -23.62 18.08
N ASP A 304 -9.27 -23.55 17.16
CA ASP A 304 -7.93 -24.14 17.27
C ASP A 304 -6.91 -23.20 17.94
N LEU A 305 -7.27 -21.95 18.24
CA LEU A 305 -6.38 -20.99 18.89
C LEU A 305 -6.28 -21.24 20.39
N VAL A 306 -5.05 -21.17 20.92
CA VAL A 306 -4.78 -21.38 22.34
C VAL A 306 -4.44 -20.06 23.06
N PRO A 307 -4.77 -19.91 24.35
CA PRO A 307 -4.26 -18.80 25.14
C PRO A 307 -2.73 -18.83 25.21
N ALA A 308 -2.08 -17.68 25.03
CA ALA A 308 -0.62 -17.63 25.14
C ALA A 308 -0.18 -17.75 26.61
N ALA A 309 0.89 -18.51 26.85
CA ALA A 309 1.48 -18.69 28.18
C ALA A 309 2.16 -17.43 28.74
N HIS A 310 2.58 -16.52 27.85
CA HIS A 310 3.32 -15.32 28.21
C HIS A 310 2.50 -14.04 27.97
N GLN A 311 2.81 -13.02 28.76
CA GLN A 311 2.36 -11.66 28.49
C GLN A 311 3.02 -11.13 27.20
N ARG A 312 2.46 -10.05 26.65
CA ARG A 312 3.03 -9.41 25.47
C ARG A 312 4.38 -8.81 25.81
N PHE A 313 5.40 -9.13 25.02
CA PHE A 313 6.79 -8.76 25.34
C PHE A 313 6.96 -7.26 25.53
N CYS A 314 6.38 -6.44 24.66
CA CYS A 314 6.52 -4.98 24.71
C CYS A 314 5.87 -4.31 25.94
N GLU A 315 4.95 -5.01 26.62
CA GLU A 315 4.39 -4.60 27.91
C GLU A 315 5.25 -5.14 29.06
N ALA A 316 5.54 -6.44 29.03
CA ALA A 316 6.24 -7.14 30.10
C ALA A 316 7.68 -6.65 30.30
N ILE A 317 8.39 -6.27 29.24
CA ILE A 317 9.76 -5.74 29.35
C ILE A 317 9.86 -4.44 30.16
N LYS A 318 8.75 -3.70 30.30
CA LYS A 318 8.70 -2.44 31.07
C LYS A 318 8.58 -2.67 32.57
N THR A 319 8.29 -3.90 33.01
CA THR A 319 8.11 -4.24 34.43
C THR A 319 9.43 -4.41 35.19
N ASP A 320 10.57 -4.27 34.51
CA ASP A 320 11.93 -4.43 35.07
C ASP A 320 12.15 -5.77 35.82
N ALA A 321 11.35 -6.79 35.50
CA ALA A 321 11.48 -8.14 36.06
C ALA A 321 12.86 -8.77 35.74
N ALA A 322 13.35 -9.61 36.66
CA ALA A 322 14.71 -10.16 36.60
C ALA A 322 15.03 -10.91 35.30
N ALA A 323 14.06 -11.64 34.74
CA ALA A 323 14.21 -12.35 33.47
C ALA A 323 14.51 -11.41 32.29
N TYR A 324 13.88 -10.24 32.26
CA TYR A 324 14.08 -9.24 31.21
C TYR A 324 15.36 -8.46 31.42
N THR A 325 15.62 -8.00 32.65
CA THR A 325 16.83 -7.21 32.96
C THR A 325 18.10 -8.05 32.88
N ALA A 326 18.01 -9.39 32.95
CA ALA A 326 19.13 -10.29 32.68
C ALA A 326 19.57 -10.29 31.20
N LEU A 327 18.67 -10.02 30.26
CA LEU A 327 18.90 -10.11 28.81
C LEU A 327 18.96 -8.74 28.12
N PHE A 328 18.22 -7.77 28.65
CA PHE A 328 18.04 -6.45 28.07
C PHE A 328 18.45 -5.35 29.05
N THR A 329 18.83 -4.19 28.52
CA THR A 329 19.11 -3.00 29.32
C THR A 329 18.47 -1.80 28.65
N ARG A 330 17.55 -1.13 29.34
CA ARG A 330 16.91 0.10 28.82
C ARG A 330 17.99 1.16 28.61
N ALA A 331 18.14 1.61 27.37
CA ALA A 331 19.19 2.54 26.95
C ALA A 331 18.65 3.94 26.65
N PHE A 332 17.40 4.03 26.19
CA PHE A 332 16.68 5.26 25.93
C PHE A 332 15.19 5.05 26.15
N GLN A 333 14.51 6.12 26.57
CA GLN A 333 13.06 6.15 26.72
C GLN A 333 12.58 7.58 26.52
N ASN A 334 11.55 7.75 25.71
CA ASN A 334 10.72 8.95 25.69
C ASN A 334 9.23 8.55 25.66
N LYS A 335 8.33 9.48 25.32
CA LYS A 335 6.89 9.23 25.35
C LYS A 335 6.46 8.15 24.35
N THR A 336 7.13 8.10 23.19
CA THR A 336 6.75 7.24 22.06
C THR A 336 7.63 5.98 21.94
N PHE A 337 8.93 6.11 22.20
CA PHE A 337 9.95 5.10 21.90
C PHE A 337 10.67 4.60 23.14
N TYR A 338 10.92 3.28 23.17
CA TYR A 338 11.70 2.61 24.20
C TYR A 338 12.81 1.81 23.52
N VAL A 339 14.07 2.12 23.81
CA VAL A 339 15.21 1.41 23.23
C VAL A 339 15.84 0.53 24.27
N TYR A 340 15.97 -0.75 23.95
CA TYR A 340 16.64 -1.73 24.77
C TYR A 340 17.90 -2.23 24.08
N ARG A 341 19.02 -2.21 24.80
CA ARG A 341 20.27 -2.84 24.38
C ARG A 341 20.26 -4.31 24.77
N LEU A 342 20.68 -5.17 23.85
CA LEU A 342 20.85 -6.59 24.13
C LEU A 342 22.17 -6.82 24.87
N LYS A 343 22.13 -7.52 26.00
CA LYS A 343 23.36 -7.94 26.71
C LYS A 343 24.07 -9.01 25.90
N LYS A 344 25.39 -8.97 25.81
CA LYS A 344 26.17 -10.04 25.16
C LYS A 344 26.29 -11.22 26.14
N LYS A 345 25.95 -12.44 25.71
CA LYS A 345 26.30 -13.66 26.47
C LYS A 345 27.82 -13.65 26.71
N ARG A 346 28.26 -13.68 27.97
CA ARG A 346 29.67 -13.80 28.33
C ARG A 346 30.19 -15.10 27.70
N LYS A 347 31.09 -15.03 26.71
CA LYS A 347 31.81 -16.22 26.26
C LYS A 347 32.59 -16.74 27.48
N LYS A 348 32.23 -17.92 28.01
CA LYS A 348 33.14 -18.66 28.90
C LYS A 348 34.39 -18.94 28.07
N SER A 349 35.48 -18.23 28.38
CA SER A 349 36.80 -18.55 27.85
C SER A 349 37.16 -19.94 28.35
N THR A 350 37.02 -20.95 27.49
CA THR A 350 37.65 -22.26 27.71
C THR A 350 39.15 -22.00 27.74
N LYS A 351 39.75 -22.00 28.94
CA LYS A 351 41.21 -21.98 29.10
C LYS A 351 41.76 -23.22 28.39
N THR A 352 42.50 -22.99 27.31
CA THR A 352 43.31 -24.00 26.64
C THR A 352 44.28 -24.59 27.67
N SER A 353 44.23 -25.89 27.85
CA SER A 353 45.17 -26.66 28.66
C SER A 353 46.59 -26.48 28.11
N SER A 354 47.52 -26.25 29.03
CA SER A 354 48.97 -26.24 28.81
C SER A 354 49.45 -27.51 28.11
N GLU A 355 50.13 -27.34 26.98
CA GLU A 355 50.92 -28.38 26.33
C GLU A 355 52.35 -28.36 26.90
N PRO A 356 53.00 -29.51 27.18
CA PRO A 356 54.34 -29.54 27.77
C PRO A 356 55.44 -29.32 26.71
N ARG A 357 56.48 -28.57 27.08
CA ARG A 357 57.69 -28.39 26.24
C ARG A 357 58.47 -29.71 26.12
N PRO A 358 59.08 -30.02 24.95
CA PRO A 358 60.03 -31.12 24.85
C PRO A 358 61.42 -30.70 25.40
N PRO A 359 62.22 -31.67 25.88
CA PRO A 359 63.55 -31.42 26.41
C PRO A 359 64.56 -31.14 25.29
N GLN A 360 65.65 -30.44 25.68
CA GLN A 360 66.78 -30.02 24.85
C GLN A 360 67.56 -31.19 24.23
#